data_AF-X1T5R1-F1
#
_entry.id   AF-X1T5R1-F1
#
_cell.length_a   1.000
_cell.length_b   1.000
_cell.length_c   1.000
_cell.angle_alpha   90.00
_cell.angle_beta   90.00
_cell.angle_gamma   90.00
#
_symmetry.space_group_name_H-M   'P 1'
#
loop_
_entity.id
_entity.type
_entity.pdbx_description
1 polymer ?
#
loop_
_entity_poly.entity_id
_entity_poly.type
_entity_poly.pdbx_seq_one_letter_code
_entity_poly.pdbx_strand_id
1 'polypeptide(L)'
;MYLAEIRGKLSSLIEKKEDVLTSNVFSFFKYADRAVFLKGYLHELGVDISKHEAKQAIFEFWPQYQDGTEPDVVIQTNNYYLLLEAKYFSDFGKETPKTKAQLTREVENGKREANNQGKLFKLIAITADSYERPERLDSLPKGLIPFCKWTNWQTVAKYLKQVLENQQG
;
A
#
# COMPACT_ATOMS: atom_id res chain seq x y z
N MET A 1 10.84 -5.41 10.23
CA MET A 1 11.94 -6.23 9.68
C MET A 1 11.64 -7.69 10.01
N TYR A 2 11.79 -8.60 9.03
CA TYR A 2 11.57 -10.07 9.05
C TYR A 2 10.23 -10.66 8.58
N LEU A 3 9.19 -9.88 8.26
CA LEU A 3 7.88 -10.47 7.89
C LEU A 3 7.90 -11.25 6.56
N ALA A 4 8.62 -10.76 5.55
CA ALA A 4 8.78 -11.43 4.26
C ALA A 4 9.51 -12.80 4.40
N GLU A 5 10.51 -12.85 5.28
CA GLU A 5 11.29 -14.06 5.57
C GLU A 5 10.45 -15.08 6.36
N ILE A 6 9.71 -14.63 7.37
CA ILE A 6 8.83 -15.47 8.20
C ILE A 6 7.72 -16.13 7.38
N ARG A 7 7.24 -15.49 6.32
CA ARG A 7 6.16 -16.00 5.47
C ARG A 7 6.60 -16.83 4.28
N GLY A 8 7.89 -17.13 4.16
CA GLY A 8 8.38 -18.07 3.15
C GLY A 8 8.21 -17.60 1.69
N LYS A 9 8.12 -16.29 1.44
CA LYS A 9 8.00 -15.68 0.08
C LYS A 9 9.27 -15.80 -0.78
N LEU A 10 10.11 -16.80 -0.52
CA LEU A 10 11.44 -16.89 -1.10
C LEU A 10 11.50 -17.73 -2.40
N SER A 11 10.82 -17.32 -3.47
CA SER A 11 11.21 -17.67 -4.86
C SER A 11 11.07 -16.49 -5.84
N SER A 12 11.96 -16.42 -6.85
CA SER A 12 12.24 -15.30 -7.77
C SER A 12 12.99 -14.09 -7.12
N LEU A 13 14.16 -13.71 -7.66
CA LEU A 13 15.07 -12.73 -7.03
C LEU A 13 14.54 -11.29 -6.96
N ILE A 14 13.57 -10.95 -7.81
CA ILE A 14 13.08 -9.58 -8.00
C ILE A 14 11.85 -9.31 -7.13
N GLU A 15 10.85 -10.20 -7.17
CA GLU A 15 9.67 -10.13 -6.29
C GLU A 15 10.10 -10.13 -4.82
N LYS A 16 11.12 -10.95 -4.47
CA LYS A 16 11.75 -10.92 -3.14
C LYS A 16 12.21 -9.53 -2.70
N LYS A 17 12.75 -8.72 -3.61
CA LYS A 17 13.25 -7.38 -3.24
C LYS A 17 12.09 -6.41 -2.99
N GLU A 18 11.02 -6.52 -3.77
CA GLU A 18 9.78 -5.74 -3.59
C GLU A 18 9.13 -6.10 -2.26
N ASP A 19 8.90 -7.39 -2.01
CA ASP A 19 8.32 -7.89 -0.75
C ASP A 19 9.14 -7.49 0.48
N VAL A 20 10.48 -7.60 0.40
CA VAL A 20 11.38 -7.20 1.49
C VAL A 20 11.31 -5.69 1.73
N LEU A 21 11.29 -4.87 0.68
CA LEU A 21 11.19 -3.41 0.81
C LEU A 21 9.84 -3.01 1.42
N THR A 22 8.74 -3.55 0.87
CA THR A 22 7.38 -3.38 1.40
C THR A 22 7.31 -3.77 2.87
N SER A 23 7.79 -4.96 3.22
CA SER A 23 7.85 -5.44 4.60
C SER A 23 8.64 -4.48 5.48
N ASN A 24 9.82 -4.02 5.05
CA ASN A 24 10.67 -3.16 5.87
C ASN A 24 10.03 -1.80 6.13
N VAL A 25 9.51 -1.15 5.09
CA VAL A 25 8.86 0.16 5.19
C VAL A 25 7.58 0.08 6.02
N PHE A 26 6.68 -0.84 5.70
CA PHE A 26 5.39 -0.92 6.42
C PHE A 26 5.53 -1.52 7.80
N SER A 27 6.56 -2.35 8.07
CA SER A 27 6.93 -2.70 9.44
C SER A 27 7.39 -1.48 10.22
N PHE A 28 8.18 -0.59 9.62
CA PHE A 28 8.59 0.64 10.29
C PHE A 28 7.36 1.47 10.66
N PHE A 29 6.44 1.72 9.73
CA PHE A 29 5.18 2.40 10.05
C PHE A 29 4.35 1.70 11.12
N LYS A 30 4.32 0.36 11.12
CA LYS A 30 3.59 -0.42 12.12
C LYS A 30 4.19 -0.30 13.53
N TYR A 31 5.51 -0.21 13.67
CA TYR A 31 6.18 -0.31 14.97
C TYR A 31 6.77 1.01 15.49
N ALA A 32 6.94 2.03 14.64
CA ALA A 32 7.33 3.37 15.06
C ALA A 32 6.14 4.12 15.71
N ASP A 33 6.37 5.36 16.17
CA ASP A 33 5.26 6.20 16.65
C ASP A 33 4.31 6.54 15.50
N ARG A 34 3.22 5.76 15.41
CA ARG A 34 2.22 5.87 14.34
C ARG A 34 1.56 7.25 14.29
N ALA A 35 1.45 7.95 15.43
CA ALA A 35 0.86 9.29 15.47
C ALA A 35 1.75 10.34 14.79
N VAL A 36 3.04 10.04 14.63
CA VAL A 36 4.01 10.85 13.90
C VAL A 36 4.15 10.32 12.46
N PHE A 37 4.62 9.08 12.32
CA PHE A 37 5.05 8.54 11.02
C PHE A 37 3.89 8.08 10.12
N LEU A 38 2.98 7.24 10.62
CA LEU A 38 1.88 6.75 9.81
C LEU A 38 0.90 7.88 9.48
N LYS A 39 0.50 8.65 10.51
CA LYS A 39 -0.43 9.78 10.33
C LYS A 39 0.11 10.81 9.34
N GLY A 40 1.39 11.20 9.47
CA GLY A 40 1.98 12.20 8.57
C GLY A 40 2.08 11.68 7.14
N TYR A 41 2.49 10.42 6.96
CA TYR A 41 2.57 9.82 5.62
C TYR A 41 1.19 9.74 4.94
N LEU A 42 0.15 9.32 5.67
CA LEU A 42 -1.22 9.27 5.13
C LEU A 42 -1.76 10.66 4.80
N HIS A 43 -1.42 11.68 5.58
CA HIS A 43 -1.78 13.07 5.29
C HIS A 43 -1.20 13.55 3.95
N GLU A 44 0.07 13.25 3.66
CA GLU A 44 0.71 13.55 2.36
C GLU A 44 -0.02 12.90 1.17
N LEU A 45 -0.68 11.76 1.40
CA LEU A 45 -1.51 11.07 0.40
C LEU A 45 -2.95 11.58 0.32
N GLY A 46 -3.30 12.60 1.12
CA GLY A 46 -4.66 13.13 1.25
C GLY A 46 -5.62 12.19 1.98
N VAL A 47 -5.10 11.40 2.93
CA VAL A 47 -5.87 10.53 3.84
C VAL A 47 -5.71 11.07 5.26
N ASP A 48 -6.68 11.86 5.68
CA ASP A 48 -6.67 12.48 7.01
C ASP A 48 -7.21 11.54 8.08
N ILE A 49 -6.37 11.23 9.06
CA ILE A 49 -6.72 10.45 10.25
C ILE A 49 -6.26 11.14 11.52
N SER A 50 -6.97 10.89 12.62
CA SER A 50 -6.57 11.37 13.95
C SER A 50 -5.33 10.63 14.48
N LYS A 51 -4.66 11.21 15.50
CA LYS A 51 -3.56 10.53 16.22
C LYS A 51 -4.02 9.22 16.86
N HIS A 52 -5.27 9.17 17.33
CA HIS A 52 -5.85 7.99 17.95
C HIS A 52 -6.07 6.89 16.91
N GLU A 53 -6.67 7.20 15.76
CA GLU A 53 -6.84 6.27 14.64
C GLU A 53 -5.50 5.72 14.16
N ALA A 54 -4.47 6.57 14.04
CA ALA A 54 -3.15 6.11 13.62
C ALA A 54 -2.55 5.09 14.60
N LYS A 55 -2.70 5.31 15.91
CA LYS A 55 -2.24 4.37 16.94
C LYS A 55 -2.99 3.04 16.88
N GLN A 56 -4.30 3.07 16.63
CA GLN A 56 -5.15 1.88 16.55
C GLN A 56 -5.14 1.19 15.18
N ALA A 57 -4.43 1.74 14.19
CA ALA A 57 -4.39 1.18 12.86
C ALA A 57 -3.93 -0.28 12.85
N ILE A 58 -4.65 -1.11 12.09
CA ILE A 58 -4.36 -2.53 11.89
C ILE A 58 -3.56 -2.67 10.59
N PHE A 59 -2.49 -3.46 10.64
CA PHE A 59 -1.63 -3.75 9.50
C PHE A 59 -1.65 -5.24 9.20
N GLU A 60 -2.17 -5.59 8.04
CA GLU A 60 -2.22 -6.94 7.50
C GLU A 60 -1.31 -6.98 6.29
N PHE A 61 -0.18 -7.67 6.41
CA PHE A 61 0.71 -7.91 5.27
C PHE A 61 0.18 -9.12 4.52
N TRP A 62 0.15 -9.06 3.19
CA TRP A 62 -0.27 -10.17 2.32
C TRP A 62 -1.51 -10.92 2.83
N PRO A 63 -2.65 -10.24 3.09
CA PRO A 63 -3.89 -10.93 3.41
C PRO A 63 -4.40 -11.66 2.16
N GLN A 64 -4.99 -12.83 2.33
CA GLN A 64 -5.57 -13.57 1.21
C GLN A 64 -7.07 -13.32 1.15
N TYR A 65 -7.57 -12.88 0.00
CA TYR A 65 -9.00 -12.80 -0.26
C TYR A 65 -9.58 -14.15 -0.69
N GLN A 66 -10.92 -14.27 -0.67
CA GLN A 66 -11.63 -15.51 -1.00
C GLN A 66 -11.28 -16.08 -2.37
N ASP A 67 -10.94 -15.21 -3.33
CA ASP A 67 -10.60 -15.60 -4.69
C ASP A 67 -9.10 -15.91 -4.89
N GLY A 68 -8.34 -15.94 -3.78
CA GLY A 68 -6.92 -16.26 -3.74
C GLY A 68 -6.00 -15.10 -4.07
N THR A 69 -6.52 -13.91 -4.40
CA THR A 69 -5.70 -12.71 -4.58
C THR A 69 -5.13 -12.21 -3.25
N GLU A 70 -3.99 -11.52 -3.31
CA GLU A 70 -3.18 -11.21 -2.14
C GLU A 70 -2.51 -9.84 -2.32
N PRO A 71 -3.14 -8.74 -1.87
CA PRO A 71 -2.50 -7.42 -1.91
C PRO A 71 -1.29 -7.36 -0.97
N ASP A 72 -0.35 -6.48 -1.25
CA ASP A 72 0.90 -6.37 -0.47
C ASP A 72 0.67 -6.05 1.01
N VAL A 73 -0.12 -4.99 1.28
CA VAL A 73 -0.48 -4.57 2.63
C VAL A 73 -1.91 -4.03 2.64
N VAL A 74 -2.66 -4.33 3.69
CA VAL A 74 -3.89 -3.64 4.06
C VAL A 74 -3.66 -2.88 5.36
N ILE A 75 -3.95 -1.59 5.36
CA ILE A 75 -3.99 -0.76 6.55
C ILE A 75 -5.43 -0.36 6.82
N GLN A 76 -5.92 -0.72 7.99
CA GLN A 76 -7.28 -0.39 8.41
C GLN A 76 -7.26 0.63 9.54
N THR A 77 -8.02 1.70 9.40
CA THR A 77 -8.32 2.65 10.48
C THR A 77 -9.82 2.62 10.79
N ASN A 78 -10.31 3.54 11.63
CA ASN A 78 -11.75 3.61 11.92
C ASN A 78 -12.54 3.91 10.64
N ASN A 79 -12.07 4.87 9.86
CA ASN A 79 -12.80 5.36 8.68
C ASN A 79 -12.31 4.79 7.35
N TYR A 80 -11.09 4.23 7.29
CA TYR A 80 -10.47 3.86 6.03
C TYR A 80 -10.09 2.38 5.96
N TYR A 81 -10.28 1.83 4.76
CA TYR A 81 -9.67 0.59 4.31
C TYR A 81 -8.68 0.95 3.20
N LEU A 82 -7.39 0.90 3.52
CA LEU A 82 -6.31 1.25 2.61
C LEU A 82 -5.71 -0.04 2.08
N LEU A 83 -5.87 -0.29 0.78
CA LEU A 83 -5.20 -1.39 0.08
C LEU A 83 -3.95 -0.83 -0.56
N LEU A 84 -2.78 -1.36 -0.21
CA LEU A 84 -1.50 -0.92 -0.73
C LEU A 84 -0.98 -1.95 -1.69
N GLU A 85 -0.54 -1.48 -2.86
CA GLU A 85 0.09 -2.29 -3.88
C GLU A 85 1.39 -1.61 -4.32
N ALA A 86 2.51 -2.26 -4.02
CA ALA A 86 3.82 -1.85 -4.43
C ALA A 86 4.19 -2.52 -5.76
N LYS A 87 4.91 -1.78 -6.60
CA LYS A 87 5.49 -2.26 -7.86
C LYS A 87 6.83 -1.58 -8.09
N TYR A 88 7.92 -2.31 -7.90
CA TYR A 88 9.26 -1.81 -8.09
C TYR A 88 9.70 -1.98 -9.56
N PHE A 89 9.63 -3.19 -10.10
CA PHE A 89 10.11 -3.51 -11.46
C PHE A 89 9.04 -4.05 -12.41
N SER A 90 7.83 -4.31 -11.93
CA SER A 90 6.70 -4.83 -12.71
C SER A 90 5.63 -3.74 -12.94
N ASP A 91 4.79 -3.96 -13.95
CA ASP A 91 3.56 -3.20 -14.15
C ASP A 91 2.41 -3.87 -13.37
N PHE A 92 1.32 -3.13 -13.13
CA PHE A 92 0.12 -3.64 -12.43
C PHE A 92 -0.69 -4.70 -13.21
N GLY A 93 -0.16 -5.18 -14.34
CA GLY A 93 -0.78 -6.16 -15.22
C GLY A 93 -1.88 -5.56 -16.09
N LYS A 94 -1.96 -5.99 -17.36
CA LYS A 94 -3.05 -5.60 -18.27
C LYS A 94 -4.18 -6.62 -18.18
N GLU A 95 -5.42 -6.15 -18.25
CA GLU A 95 -6.57 -7.04 -18.46
C GLU A 95 -6.38 -7.82 -19.76
N THR A 96 -6.69 -9.12 -19.73
CA THR A 96 -6.85 -9.89 -20.96
C THR A 96 -8.35 -10.10 -21.22
N PRO A 97 -8.76 -10.40 -22.46
CA PRO A 97 -10.17 -10.65 -22.78
C PRO A 97 -10.80 -11.83 -22.00
N LYS A 98 -9.99 -12.68 -21.36
CA LYS A 98 -10.44 -13.90 -20.66
C LYS A 98 -10.26 -13.86 -19.15
N THR A 99 -9.47 -12.93 -18.60
CA THR A 99 -9.20 -12.81 -17.17
C THR A 99 -9.03 -11.35 -16.78
N LYS A 100 -9.81 -10.91 -15.77
CA LYS A 100 -9.58 -9.64 -15.09
C LYS A 100 -8.14 -9.61 -14.55
N ALA A 101 -7.46 -8.48 -14.71
CA ALA A 101 -6.14 -8.29 -14.13
C ALA A 101 -6.20 -8.51 -12.61
N GLN A 102 -5.16 -9.11 -12.03
CA GLN A 102 -5.08 -9.43 -10.60
C GLN A 102 -5.42 -8.21 -9.72
N LEU A 103 -4.85 -7.04 -10.04
CA LEU A 103 -5.13 -5.81 -9.31
C LEU A 103 -6.61 -5.39 -9.33
N THR A 104 -7.30 -5.63 -10.44
CA THR A 104 -8.73 -5.31 -10.54
C THR A 104 -9.52 -6.15 -9.54
N ARG A 105 -9.17 -7.43 -9.41
CA ARG A 105 -9.80 -8.34 -8.45
C ARG A 105 -9.47 -7.96 -7.01
N GLU A 106 -8.21 -7.62 -6.72
CA GLU A 106 -7.77 -7.15 -5.40
C GLU A 106 -8.52 -5.90 -4.97
N VAL A 107 -8.68 -4.93 -5.88
CA VAL A 107 -9.43 -3.70 -5.62
C VAL A 107 -10.92 -3.97 -5.46
N GLU A 108 -11.51 -4.85 -6.27
CA GLU A 108 -12.92 -5.23 -6.13
C GLU A 108 -13.20 -5.90 -4.77
N ASN A 109 -12.32 -6.83 -4.35
CA ASN A 109 -12.42 -7.49 -3.05
C ASN A 109 -12.15 -6.51 -1.91
N GLY A 110 -11.11 -5.68 -2.00
CA GLY A 110 -10.82 -4.65 -0.99
C GLY A 110 -11.97 -3.64 -0.83
N LYS A 111 -12.62 -3.23 -1.93
CA LYS A 111 -13.82 -2.38 -1.88
C LYS A 111 -14.99 -3.09 -1.21
N ARG A 112 -15.18 -4.39 -1.47
CA ARG A 112 -16.22 -5.19 -0.83
C ARG A 112 -15.98 -5.30 0.68
N GLU A 113 -14.76 -5.61 1.10
CA GLU A 113 -14.37 -5.67 2.51
C GLU A 113 -14.56 -4.31 3.21
N ALA A 114 -14.13 -3.22 2.57
CA ALA A 114 -14.34 -1.87 3.08
C ALA A 114 -15.83 -1.58 3.30
N ASN A 115 -16.69 -1.88 2.31
CA ASN A 115 -18.13 -1.66 2.42
C ASN A 115 -18.78 -2.50 3.52
N ASN A 116 -18.39 -3.78 3.65
CA ASN A 116 -18.90 -4.67 4.70
C ASN A 116 -18.57 -4.15 6.11
N GLN A 117 -17.49 -3.39 6.24
CA GLN A 117 -17.03 -2.80 7.49
C GLN A 117 -17.47 -1.33 7.67
N GLY A 118 -18.19 -0.75 6.71
CA GLY A 118 -18.59 0.66 6.74
C GLY A 118 -17.43 1.65 6.58
N LYS A 119 -16.35 1.26 5.89
CA LYS A 119 -15.12 2.05 5.70
C LYS A 119 -15.00 2.63 4.28
N LEU A 120 -14.30 3.74 4.17
CA LEU A 120 -13.91 4.36 2.91
C LEU A 120 -12.71 3.61 2.30
N PHE A 121 -12.90 3.04 1.12
CA PHE A 121 -11.84 2.38 0.38
C PHE A 121 -10.89 3.37 -0.31
N LYS A 122 -9.58 3.13 -0.20
CA LYS A 122 -8.54 3.75 -1.03
C LYS A 122 -7.52 2.70 -1.48
N LEU A 123 -7.13 2.77 -2.74
CA LEU A 123 -5.96 2.08 -3.28
C LEU A 123 -4.75 3.02 -3.13
N ILE A 124 -3.65 2.57 -2.55
CA ILE A 124 -2.37 3.26 -2.52
C ILE A 124 -1.39 2.51 -3.41
N ALA A 125 -1.13 3.04 -4.61
CA ALA A 125 -0.18 2.48 -5.56
C ALA A 125 1.21 3.07 -5.33
N ILE A 126 2.23 2.22 -5.15
CA ILE A 126 3.61 2.63 -4.83
C ILE A 126 4.54 2.16 -5.95
N THR A 127 5.23 3.07 -6.63
CA THR A 127 6.16 2.70 -7.72
C THR A 127 7.64 2.97 -7.40
N ALA A 128 8.57 2.41 -8.18
CA ALA A 128 10.02 2.64 -8.00
C ALA A 128 10.54 4.03 -8.37
N ASP A 129 9.97 4.68 -9.38
CA ASP A 129 10.61 5.84 -10.01
C ASP A 129 10.13 7.20 -9.47
N SER A 130 11.04 8.17 -9.47
CA SER A 130 10.87 9.54 -8.93
C SER A 130 10.06 10.46 -9.83
N TYR A 131 9.81 10.03 -11.05
CA TYR A 131 9.01 10.74 -12.04
C TYR A 131 7.67 10.03 -12.13
N GLU A 132 6.57 10.80 -12.11
CA GLU A 132 5.27 10.28 -12.54
C GLU A 132 5.49 9.62 -13.91
N ARG A 133 5.38 8.30 -13.97
CA ARG A 133 4.98 7.65 -15.22
C ARG A 133 3.52 7.28 -15.04
N PRO A 134 2.60 8.20 -15.42
CA PRO A 134 1.17 7.89 -15.50
C PRO A 134 0.93 6.60 -16.29
N GLU A 135 1.82 6.23 -17.20
CA GLU A 135 1.80 4.99 -17.98
C GLU A 135 1.56 3.71 -17.16
N ARG A 136 2.09 3.63 -15.92
CA ARG A 136 1.82 2.46 -15.06
C ARG A 136 0.42 2.51 -14.45
N LEU A 137 -0.09 3.70 -14.16
CA LEU A 137 -1.47 3.94 -13.72
C LEU A 137 -2.46 3.87 -14.90
N ASP A 138 -2.03 4.07 -16.14
CA ASP A 138 -2.87 3.93 -17.35
C ASP A 138 -3.34 2.49 -17.56
N SER A 139 -2.63 1.54 -16.96
CA SER A 139 -3.06 0.14 -16.89
C SER A 139 -4.20 -0.09 -15.88
N LEU A 140 -4.46 0.86 -14.97
CA LEU A 140 -5.60 0.78 -14.07
C LEU A 140 -6.90 0.96 -14.84
N PRO A 141 -7.91 0.12 -14.59
CA PRO A 141 -9.25 0.38 -15.08
C PRO A 141 -9.71 1.79 -14.66
N LYS A 142 -10.24 2.57 -15.61
CA LYS A 142 -10.62 3.98 -15.40
C LYS A 142 -11.55 4.19 -14.19
N GLY A 143 -12.41 3.22 -13.90
CA GLY A 143 -13.31 3.25 -12.74
C GLY A 143 -12.61 3.15 -11.38
N LEU A 144 -11.32 2.78 -11.33
CA LEU A 144 -10.53 2.67 -10.11
C LEU A 144 -9.74 3.95 -9.80
N ILE A 145 -9.47 4.77 -10.81
CA ILE A 145 -8.70 6.03 -10.70
C ILE A 145 -9.21 6.93 -9.56
N PRO A 146 -10.53 7.16 -9.36
CA PRO A 146 -11.02 8.04 -8.28
C PRO A 146 -10.69 7.55 -6.87
N PHE A 147 -10.37 6.27 -6.71
CA PHE A 147 -10.05 5.64 -5.43
C PHE A 147 -8.54 5.47 -5.23
N CYS A 148 -7.75 5.72 -6.28
CA CYS A 148 -6.31 5.54 -6.28
C CYS A 148 -5.59 6.79 -5.77
N LYS A 149 -4.65 6.58 -4.86
CA LYS A 149 -3.60 7.53 -4.50
C LYS A 149 -2.29 6.92 -4.96
N TRP A 150 -1.46 7.72 -5.60
CA TRP A 150 -0.16 7.28 -6.09
C TRP A 150 0.96 7.90 -5.27
N THR A 151 2.04 7.14 -5.10
CA THR A 151 3.29 7.57 -4.49
C THR A 151 4.43 6.70 -5.01
N ASN A 152 5.65 6.96 -4.56
CA ASN A 152 6.83 6.18 -4.93
C ASN A 152 7.79 6.01 -3.76
N TRP A 153 8.73 5.08 -3.91
CA TRP A 153 9.70 4.76 -2.85
C TRP A 153 10.62 5.94 -2.51
N GLN A 154 10.95 6.83 -3.47
CA GLN A 154 11.71 8.04 -3.13
C GLN A 154 10.91 9.01 -2.24
N THR A 155 9.61 9.16 -2.49
CA THR A 155 8.70 10.00 -1.71
C THR A 155 8.57 9.45 -0.29
N VAL A 156 8.41 8.14 -0.14
CA VAL A 156 8.42 7.48 1.18
C VAL A 156 9.74 7.76 1.90
N ALA A 157 10.88 7.53 1.25
CA ALA A 157 12.20 7.74 1.85
C ALA A 157 12.43 9.22 2.24
N LYS A 158 12.03 10.15 1.37
CA LYS A 158 12.11 11.60 1.61
C LYS A 158 11.26 12.00 2.82
N TYR A 159 10.03 11.52 2.89
CA TYR A 159 9.14 11.75 4.02
C TYR A 159 9.77 11.25 5.33
N LEU A 160 10.23 10.00 5.35
CA LEU A 160 10.84 9.41 6.56
C LEU A 160 12.08 10.20 7.00
N LYS A 161 12.94 10.59 6.06
CA LYS A 161 14.12 11.41 6.32
C LYS A 161 13.74 12.74 6.97
N GLN A 162 12.80 13.48 6.37
CA GLN A 162 12.36 14.79 6.88
C GLN A 162 11.80 14.68 8.30
N VAL A 163 10.97 13.68 8.57
CA VAL A 163 10.39 13.50 9.90
C VAL A 163 11.46 13.13 10.93
N LEU A 164 12.41 12.25 10.58
CA LEU A 164 13.49 11.85 11.47
C LEU A 164 14.46 13.00 11.79
N GLU A 165 14.80 13.83 10.80
CA GLU A 165 15.68 15.00 10.99
C GLU A 165 14.98 16.09 11.82
N ASN A 166 13.68 16.30 11.61
CA ASN A 166 12.91 17.29 12.38
C ASN A 166 12.60 16.86 13.83
N GLN A 167 12.77 15.58 14.17
CA GLN A 167 12.62 15.07 15.55
C GLN A 167 13.92 15.19 16.38
N GLN A 168 15.04 15.58 15.75
CA GLN A 168 16.34 15.76 16.42
C GLN A 168 16.64 17.23 16.78
N GLY A 169 15.70 18.14 16.52
CA GLY A 169 15.79 19.57 16.84
C GLY A 169 15.03 19.96 18.11
#